data_AF-A0A1G9TXR9-F1
#
_entry.id   AF-A0A1G9TXR9-F1
#
_cell.length_a   1.000
_cell.length_b   1.000
_cell.length_c   1.000
_cell.angle_alpha   90.00
_cell.angle_beta   90.00
_cell.angle_gamma   90.00
#
_symmetry.space_group_name_H-M   'P 1'
#
loop_
_entity.id
_entity.type
_entity.pdbx_description
1 polymer ?
#
loop_
_entity_poly.entity_id
_entity_poly.type
_entity_poly.pdbx_seq_one_letter_code
_entity_poly.pdbx_strand_id
1 'polypeptide(L)' 'MSQLSFSSFDAALMVCDSLGQYLPVTDDQILEAACQTIEHKMQHGASFTSSAAVKEYLRAKLAGFAHEVFAVLFLDS' A
#
# COMPACT_ATOMS: atom_id res chain seq x y z
N MET A 1 -28.95 22.10 -15.88
CA MET A 1 -27.89 21.09 -16.03
C MET A 1 -26.61 21.82 -16.39
N SER A 2 -25.73 22.07 -15.43
CA SER A 2 -24.43 22.70 -15.70
C SER A 2 -23.40 22.24 -14.67
N GLN A 3 -22.63 21.24 -15.10
CA GLN A 3 -21.26 20.89 -14.74
C GLN A 3 -20.78 21.20 -13.32
N LEU A 4 -20.80 20.14 -12.49
CA LEU A 4 -19.83 20.00 -11.41
C LEU A 4 -18.45 19.90 -12.04
N SER A 5 -17.75 21.04 -12.09
CA SER A 5 -16.32 21.06 -12.35
C SER A 5 -15.68 20.32 -11.18
N PHE A 6 -15.29 19.06 -11.38
CA PHE A 6 -14.34 18.40 -10.51
C PHE A 6 -13.02 19.14 -10.71
N SER A 7 -12.81 20.19 -9.90
CA SER A 7 -11.52 20.84 -9.77
C SER A 7 -10.53 19.73 -9.45
N SER A 8 -9.63 19.49 -10.41
CA SER A 8 -8.57 18.49 -10.36
C SER A 8 -8.04 18.40 -8.94
N PHE A 9 -8.06 17.19 -8.38
CA PHE A 9 -7.44 16.90 -7.09
C PHE A 9 -5.95 17.20 -7.20
N ASP A 10 -5.54 18.44 -7.00
CA ASP A 10 -4.15 18.81 -6.71
C ASP A 10 -3.85 18.48 -5.23
N ALA A 11 -4.35 17.33 -4.79
CA ALA A 11 -4.08 16.76 -3.49
C ALA A 11 -2.83 15.88 -3.64
N ALA A 12 -1.70 16.52 -3.92
CA ALA A 12 -0.41 15.85 -3.90
C ALA A 12 -0.16 15.36 -2.46
N LEU A 13 -0.01 14.05 -2.29
CA LEU A 13 0.48 13.49 -1.03
C LEU A 13 1.91 13.99 -0.82
N MET A 14 2.19 14.57 0.34
CA MET A 14 3.49 15.16 0.66
C MET A 14 4.17 14.33 1.75
N VAL A 15 5.48 14.13 1.61
CA VAL A 15 6.31 13.49 2.64
C VAL A 15 7.22 14.54 3.27
N CYS A 16 7.33 14.52 4.59
CA CYS A 16 8.25 15.36 5.34
C CYS A 16 9.59 14.63 5.47
N ASP A 17 10.68 15.26 5.01
CA ASP A 17 12.03 14.73 5.24
C ASP A 17 12.50 15.01 6.69
N SER A 18 13.66 14.47 7.06
CA SER A 18 14.26 14.68 8.38
C SER A 18 14.63 16.13 8.69
N LEU A 19 14.66 17.00 7.67
CA LEU A 19 14.98 18.42 7.78
C LEU A 19 13.70 19.29 7.83
N GLY A 20 12.51 18.69 7.78
CA GLY A 20 11.23 19.38 7.83
C GLY A 20 10.72 19.87 6.47
N GLN A 21 11.34 19.47 5.36
CA GLN A 21 10.91 19.85 4.02
C GLN A 21 9.83 18.91 3.52
N TYR A 22 8.76 19.49 2.98
CA TYR A 22 7.68 18.74 2.35
C TYR A 22 7.93 18.60 0.86
N LEU A 23 8.06 17.37 0.41
CA LEU A 23 8.26 17.03 -1.00
C LEU A 23 7.05 16.25 -1.51
N PRO A 24 6.64 16.45 -2.77
CA PRO A 24 5.60 15.63 -3.38
C PRO A 24 6.09 14.19 -3.43
N VAL A 25 5.25 13.28 -2.94
CA VAL A 25 5.53 11.86 -2.97
C VAL A 25 5.41 11.36 -4.41
N THR A 26 6.28 10.44 -4.81
CA THR A 26 6.13 9.77 -6.10
C THR A 26 5.13 8.63 -6.01
N ASP A 27 4.54 8.22 -7.14
CA ASP A 27 3.65 7.05 -7.20
C ASP A 27 4.33 5.79 -6.64
N ASP A 28 5.62 5.60 -6.95
CA ASP A 28 6.41 4.48 -6.42
C ASP A 28 6.53 4.52 -4.89
N GLN A 29 6.76 5.69 -4.30
CA GLN A 29 6.84 5.86 -2.85
C GLN A 29 5.49 5.60 -2.16
N ILE A 30 4.37 5.93 -2.82
CA ILE A 30 3.03 5.60 -2.31
C ILE A 30 2.84 4.09 -2.28
N LEU A 31 3.17 3.41 -3.38
CA LEU A 31 3.04 1.96 -3.49
C LEU A 31 3.94 1.25 -2.48
N GLU A 32 5.19 1.71 -2.34
CA GLU A 32 6.12 1.17 -1.35
C GLU A 32 5.61 1.36 0.08
N ALA A 33 5.16 2.56 0.44
CA ALA A 33 4.61 2.85 1.77
C ALA A 33 3.32 2.06 2.06
N ALA A 34 2.47 1.87 1.04
CA ALA A 34 1.28 1.03 1.15
C ALA A 34 1.65 -0.44 1.40
N CYS A 35 2.60 -0.98 0.63
CA CYS A 35 3.14 -2.33 0.84
C CYS A 35 3.72 -2.49 2.24
N GLN A 36 4.58 -1.57 2.70
CA GLN A 36 5.14 -1.60 4.06
C GLN A 36 4.05 -1.54 5.14
N THR A 37 3.01 -0.72 4.93
CA THR A 37 1.87 -0.62 5.87
C THR A 37 1.09 -1.93 5.94
N ILE A 38 0.87 -2.59 4.79
CA ILE A 38 0.22 -3.91 4.71
C ILE A 38 1.07 -4.95 5.45
N GLU A 39 2.39 -4.95 5.24
CA GLU A 39 3.31 -5.84 5.93
C GLU A 39 3.28 -5.63 7.44
N HIS A 40 3.41 -4.38 7.91
CA HIS A 40 3.38 -4.05 9.33
C HIS A 40 2.06 -4.43 9.99
N LYS A 41 0.91 -4.19 9.32
CA LYS A 41 -0.41 -4.61 9.82
C LYS A 41 -0.58 -6.13 9.91
N MET A 42 0.16 -6.89 9.11
CA MET A 42 0.01 -8.34 9.00
C MET A 42 1.07 -9.12 9.78
N GLN A 43 2.12 -8.46 10.28
CA GLN A 43 3.19 -9.10 11.06
C GLN A 43 2.77 -9.56 12.47
N HIS A 44 1.65 -9.10 13.02
CA HIS A 44 1.18 -9.51 14.36
C HIS A 44 -0.36 -9.64 14.41
N GLY A 45 -0.89 -10.82 14.05
CA GLY A 45 -2.24 -11.22 14.45
C GLY A 45 -3.35 -11.11 13.40
N ALA A 46 -3.04 -10.96 12.11
CA ALA A 46 -4.03 -11.18 11.06
C ALA A 46 -4.29 -12.69 10.94
N SER A 47 -5.24 -13.20 11.71
CA SER A 47 -5.67 -14.59 11.58
C SER A 47 -6.19 -14.81 10.16
N PHE A 48 -5.52 -15.67 9.40
CA PHE A 48 -6.00 -16.11 8.10
C PHE A 48 -7.18 -17.06 8.29
N THR A 49 -8.34 -16.48 8.60
CA THR A 49 -9.57 -17.22 8.90
C THR A 49 -10.23 -17.81 7.66
N SER A 50 -9.80 -17.43 6.46
CA SER A 50 -10.31 -17.98 5.19
C SER A 50 -9.30 -17.87 4.05
N SER A 51 -9.45 -18.75 3.05
CA SER A 51 -8.67 -18.71 1.81
C SER A 51 -8.89 -17.41 1.01
N ALA A 52 -10.06 -16.79 1.14
CA ALA A 52 -10.35 -15.50 0.52
C ALA A 52 -9.49 -14.38 1.12
N ALA A 53 -9.37 -14.32 2.45
CA ALA A 53 -8.53 -13.34 3.14
C ALA A 53 -7.04 -13.51 2.78
N VAL A 54 -6.56 -14.75 2.67
CA VAL A 54 -5.19 -15.06 2.23
C VAL A 54 -4.95 -14.56 0.80
N LYS A 55 -5.92 -14.78 -0.12
CA LYS A 55 -5.80 -14.35 -1.51
C LYS A 55 -5.76 -12.83 -1.64
N GLU A 56 -6.60 -12.13 -0.88
CA GLU A 56 -6.61 -10.67 -0.85
C GLU A 56 -5.28 -10.13 -0.32
N TYR A 57 -4.75 -10.73 0.75
CA TYR A 57 -3.43 -10.39 1.27
C TYR A 57 -2.32 -10.59 0.23
N LEU A 58 -2.25 -11.76 -0.40
CA LEU A 58 -1.22 -12.05 -1.41
C LEU A 58 -1.30 -11.10 -2.60
N ARG A 59 -2.52 -10.75 -3.04
CA ARG A 59 -2.69 -9.74 -4.09
C ARG A 59 -2.15 -8.39 -3.66
N ALA A 60 -2.51 -7.92 -2.47
CA ALA A 60 -2.05 -6.63 -1.97
C ALA A 60 -0.52 -6.61 -1.76
N LYS A 61 0.06 -7.71 -1.29
CA LYS A 61 1.51 -7.86 -1.07
C LYS A 61 2.29 -7.92 -2.39
N LEU A 62 1.78 -8.63 -3.39
CA LEU A 62 2.52 -8.90 -4.62
C LEU A 62 2.22 -7.92 -5.77
N ALA A 63 1.13 -7.16 -5.70
CA ALA A 63 0.71 -6.24 -6.78
C ALA A 63 1.73 -5.13 -7.10
N GLY A 64 2.61 -4.78 -6.17
CA GLY A 64 3.65 -3.76 -6.37
C GLY A 64 4.89 -4.25 -7.13
N PHE A 65 5.03 -5.55 -7.39
CA PHE A 65 6.20 -6.11 -8.04
C PHE A 65 5.96 -6.29 -9.55
N ALA A 66 6.75 -5.59 -10.37
CA ALA A 66 6.65 -5.64 -11.83
C ALA A 66 7.14 -6.97 -12.46
N HIS A 67 7.65 -7.90 -11.66
CA HIS A 67 8.23 -9.16 -12.08
C HIS A 67 7.71 -10.32 -11.22
N GLU A 68 7.87 -11.54 -11.72
CA GLU A 68 7.45 -12.74 -10.99
C GLU A 68 8.30 -12.90 -9.71
N VAL A 69 7.62 -12.88 -8.56
CA VAL A 69 8.24 -12.94 -7.23
C VAL A 69 7.66 -14.08 -6.41
N PHE A 70 8.53 -14.81 -5.72
CA PHE A 70 8.14 -15.83 -4.75
C PHE A 70 8.00 -15.20 -3.37
N ALA A 71 6.91 -15.52 -2.67
CA ALA A 71 6.70 -15.09 -1.29
C ALA A 71 6.48 -16.29 -0.36
N VAL A 72 7.04 -16.19 0.85
CA VAL A 72 6.86 -17.14 1.94
C VAL A 72 6.10 -16.46 3.07
N LEU A 73 5.14 -17.17 3.66
CA LEU A 73 4.38 -16.71 4.82
C LEU A 73 4.75 -17.58 6.01
N PHE A 74 5.18 -16.94 7.10
CA PHE A 74 5.37 -17.58 8.39
C PHE A 74 4.09 -17.35 9.20
N LEU A 75 3.38 -18.42 9.51
CA LEU A 75 2.18 -18.39 10.33
C LEU A 75 2.56 -18.78 11.76
N ASP A 76 2.00 -18.08 12.75
CA ASP A 76 1.97 -18.59 14.11
C ASP A 76 1.02 -19.79 14.17
N SER A 77 1.46 -20.85 14.85
CA SER A 77 0.68 -22.07 15.07
C SER A 77 -0.46 -21.84 16.05
#